data_AF-A0A7Y3NFN4-F1
#
_entry.id   AF-A0A7Y3NFN4-F1
#
_cell.length_a   1.000
_cell.length_b   1.000
_cell.length_c   1.000
_cell.angle_alpha   90.00
_cell.angle_beta   90.00
_cell.angle_gamma   90.00
#
_symmetry.space_group_name_H-M   'P 1'
#
loop_
_entity.id
_entity.type
_entity.pdbx_description
1 polymer ?
#
loop_
_entity_poly.entity_id
_entity_poly.type
_entity_poly.pdbx_seq_one_letter_code
_entity_poly.pdbx_strand_id
1 'polypeptide(L)'
;MMKENGKLAKPILIATAGRNKDTSDEAEKASEKAIQSAIDAARGSIQKNVPTPADIWVAADNAEKKLESLKIPVADRPGAIVHFRPEGPSAKSYKYAQNTIEMQAERKRDGWVMTHVGRTLVYPQQPETERLFLTPKQRDIAMERGMMVLQQKFSVQEPRQPKPQAQRAPEQGVGIGG
;
A
#
# COMPACT_ATOMS: atom_id res chain seq x y z
N MET A 1 21.67 -6.86 14.53
CA MET A 1 20.92 -8.15 14.51
C MET A 1 19.48 -7.85 14.92
N MET A 2 18.58 -7.65 13.94
CA MET A 2 17.15 -7.56 14.22
C MET A 2 16.66 -8.98 14.51
N LYS A 3 16.27 -9.25 15.76
CA LYS A 3 15.65 -10.52 16.12
C LYS A 3 14.33 -10.62 15.35
N GLU A 4 14.03 -11.78 14.77
CA GLU A 4 12.70 -12.14 14.22
C GLU A 4 11.62 -12.21 15.33
N ASN A 5 11.63 -11.27 16.28
CA ASN A 5 10.73 -11.20 17.41
C ASN A 5 9.41 -10.56 16.96
N GLY A 6 8.51 -11.38 16.43
CA GLY A 6 7.15 -10.94 16.11
C GLY A 6 6.42 -11.81 15.09
N LYS A 7 7.10 -12.79 14.49
CA LYS A 7 6.42 -13.79 13.64
C LYS A 7 5.44 -14.59 14.49
N LEU A 8 4.18 -14.63 14.07
CA LEU A 8 3.14 -15.37 14.77
C LEU A 8 3.33 -16.87 14.53
N ALA A 9 3.34 -17.65 15.61
CA ALA A 9 3.38 -19.12 15.53
C ALA A 9 2.15 -19.69 14.81
N LYS A 10 1.01 -19.01 14.95
CA LYS A 10 -0.24 -19.30 14.24
C LYS A 10 -0.72 -18.01 13.58
N PRO A 11 -0.82 -17.96 12.24
CA PRO A 11 -1.39 -16.81 11.54
C PRO A 11 -2.83 -16.57 12.00
N ILE A 12 -3.20 -15.30 12.18
CA ILE A 12 -4.53 -14.92 12.66
C ILE A 12 -5.35 -14.40 11.49
N LEU A 13 -6.48 -15.05 11.24
CA LEU A 13 -7.41 -14.63 10.21
C LEU A 13 -8.04 -13.29 10.60
N ILE A 14 -7.97 -12.32 9.70
CA ILE A 14 -8.69 -11.06 9.83
C ILE A 14 -10.06 -11.29 9.19
N ALA A 15 -11.07 -11.59 10.01
CA ALA A 15 -12.44 -11.75 9.54
C ALA A 15 -12.90 -10.50 8.78
N THR A 16 -13.77 -10.73 7.78
CA THR A 16 -14.43 -9.75 6.89
C THR A 16 -13.56 -8.85 6.01
N ALA A 17 -12.30 -8.60 6.35
CA ALA A 17 -11.39 -7.85 5.50
C ALA A 17 -11.13 -8.56 4.15
N GLY A 18 -11.67 -8.00 3.07
CA GLY A 18 -11.55 -8.52 1.71
C GLY A 18 -12.36 -9.78 1.39
N ARG A 19 -13.43 -10.09 2.15
CA ARG A 19 -14.38 -11.19 1.87
C ARG A 19 -15.73 -10.73 1.32
N ASN A 20 -16.38 -11.61 0.56
CA ASN A 20 -17.81 -11.54 0.30
C ASN A 20 -18.59 -12.02 1.54
N LYS A 21 -19.16 -11.05 2.27
CA LYS A 21 -20.35 -11.00 3.15
C LYS A 21 -20.83 -12.16 4.05
N ASP A 22 -20.33 -13.40 3.99
CA ASP A 22 -20.87 -14.52 4.80
C ASP A 22 -19.98 -14.88 6.00
N THR A 23 -19.59 -13.88 6.81
CA THR A 23 -18.88 -14.16 8.06
C THR A 23 -19.85 -13.94 9.22
N SER A 24 -20.08 -14.97 10.04
CA SER A 24 -20.94 -14.87 11.22
C SER A 24 -20.32 -13.93 12.26
N ASP A 25 -21.13 -13.16 12.99
CA ASP A 25 -20.72 -12.28 14.10
C ASP A 25 -19.77 -12.94 15.11
N GLU A 26 -19.90 -14.26 15.31
CA GLU A 26 -19.05 -15.05 16.18
C GLU A 26 -17.58 -15.13 15.68
N ALA A 27 -17.38 -15.24 14.37
CA ALA A 27 -16.05 -15.31 13.76
C ALA A 27 -15.35 -13.95 13.79
N GLU A 28 -16.09 -12.85 13.69
CA GLU A 28 -15.56 -11.49 13.88
C GLU A 28 -15.06 -11.30 15.30
N LYS A 29 -15.90 -11.61 16.31
CA LYS A 29 -15.53 -11.52 17.72
C LYS A 29 -14.33 -12.42 18.06
N ALA A 30 -14.29 -13.62 17.51
CA ALA A 30 -13.15 -14.53 17.68
C ALA A 30 -11.86 -13.96 17.08
N SER A 31 -11.96 -13.36 15.89
CA SER A 31 -10.81 -12.73 15.21
C SER A 31 -10.33 -11.50 15.97
N GLU A 32 -11.24 -10.64 16.41
CA GLU A 32 -10.95 -9.45 17.23
C GLU A 32 -10.20 -9.84 18.50
N LYS A 33 -10.72 -10.84 19.24
CA LYS A 33 -10.08 -11.36 20.45
C LYS A 33 -8.69 -11.94 20.17
N ALA A 34 -8.52 -12.64 19.05
CA ALA A 34 -7.23 -13.20 18.66
C ALA A 34 -6.22 -12.09 18.31
N ILE A 35 -6.63 -11.07 17.55
CA ILE A 35 -5.81 -9.91 17.21
C ILE A 35 -5.41 -9.16 18.47
N GLN A 36 -6.38 -8.86 19.36
CA GLN A 36 -6.11 -8.19 20.63
C GLN A 36 -5.12 -8.98 21.49
N SER A 37 -5.30 -10.30 21.60
CA SER A 37 -4.40 -11.17 22.36
C SER A 37 -2.97 -11.16 21.80
N ALA A 38 -2.82 -11.10 20.47
CA ALA A 38 -1.53 -11.03 19.81
C ALA A 38 -0.84 -9.67 20.03
N ILE A 39 -1.60 -8.58 19.99
CA ILE A 39 -1.13 -7.24 20.32
C ILE A 39 -0.71 -7.17 21.80
N ASP A 40 -1.51 -7.75 22.71
CA ASP A 40 -1.22 -7.77 24.14
C ASP A 40 0.06 -8.56 24.47
N ALA A 41 0.24 -9.71 23.81
CA ALA A 41 1.46 -10.50 23.92
C ALA A 41 2.68 -9.72 23.40
N ALA A 42 2.53 -8.98 22.30
CA ALA A 42 3.59 -8.19 21.72
C ALA A 42 3.91 -6.93 22.54
N ARG A 43 2.91 -6.18 23.03
CA ARG A 43 3.10 -4.85 23.66
C ARG A 43 3.89 -4.89 24.95
N GLY A 44 3.78 -5.94 25.76
CA GLY A 44 4.34 -5.97 27.11
C GLY A 44 3.86 -4.78 27.95
N SER A 45 4.78 -3.90 28.37
CA SER A 45 4.48 -2.72 29.19
C SER A 45 4.16 -1.45 28.38
N ILE A 46 4.10 -1.52 27.05
CA ILE A 46 3.75 -0.36 26.21
C ILE A 46 2.26 -0.07 26.38
N GLN A 47 1.91 1.15 26.82
CA GLN A 47 0.53 1.58 27.03
C GLN A 47 0.06 2.66 26.05
N LYS A 48 0.98 3.42 25.46
CA LYS A 48 0.67 4.55 24.58
C LYS A 48 1.02 4.22 23.14
N ASN A 49 0.22 4.74 22.20
CA ASN A 49 0.42 4.54 20.76
C ASN A 49 0.52 3.05 20.39
N VAL A 50 -0.40 2.25 20.93
CA VAL A 50 -0.55 0.83 20.60
C VAL A 50 -1.75 0.72 19.66
N PRO A 51 -1.60 0.12 18.48
CA PRO A 51 -2.72 -0.08 17.57
C PRO A 51 -3.76 -1.01 18.17
N THR A 52 -5.01 -0.80 17.78
CA THR A 52 -6.18 -1.57 18.17
C THR A 52 -6.55 -2.58 17.07
N PRO A 53 -7.36 -3.61 17.38
CA PRO A 53 -7.90 -4.51 16.34
C PRO A 53 -8.61 -3.78 15.21
N ALA A 54 -9.27 -2.66 15.49
CA ALA A 54 -9.92 -1.83 14.49
C ALA A 54 -8.93 -1.21 13.50
N ASP A 55 -7.76 -0.74 13.97
CA ASP A 55 -6.72 -0.18 13.10
C ASP A 55 -6.18 -1.26 12.15
N ILE A 56 -6.04 -2.49 12.64
CA ILE A 56 -5.61 -3.66 11.84
C ILE A 56 -6.62 -3.99 10.75
N TRP A 57 -7.92 -3.95 11.09
CA TRP A 57 -9.00 -4.14 10.11
C TRP A 57 -8.99 -3.07 9.03
N VAL A 58 -8.91 -1.80 9.43
CA VAL A 58 -8.86 -0.67 8.49
C VAL A 58 -7.68 -0.79 7.55
N ALA A 59 -6.50 -1.15 8.04
CA ALA A 59 -5.32 -1.36 7.21
C ALA A 59 -5.50 -2.49 6.19
N ALA A 60 -6.14 -3.60 6.58
CA ALA A 60 -6.44 -4.71 5.66
C ALA A 60 -7.47 -4.32 4.59
N ASP A 61 -8.52 -3.58 4.96
CA ASP A 61 -9.52 -3.07 4.03
C ASP A 61 -8.94 -2.04 3.05
N ASN A 62 -8.09 -1.13 3.54
CA ASN A 62 -7.38 -0.17 2.70
C ASN A 62 -6.45 -0.89 1.71
N ALA A 63 -5.76 -1.94 2.16
CA ALA A 63 -4.94 -2.78 1.29
C ALA A 63 -5.78 -3.47 0.19
N GLU A 64 -6.96 -3.99 0.53
CA GLU A 64 -7.87 -4.59 -0.46
C GLU A 64 -8.36 -3.54 -1.48
N LYS A 65 -8.77 -2.35 -1.02
CA LYS A 65 -9.17 -1.22 -1.90
C LYS A 65 -8.03 -0.80 -2.82
N LYS A 66 -6.78 -0.80 -2.35
CA LYS A 66 -5.59 -0.53 -3.17
C LYS A 66 -5.38 -1.60 -4.23
N LEU A 67 -5.54 -2.89 -3.90
CA LEU A 67 -5.46 -3.96 -4.90
C LEU A 67 -6.56 -3.84 -5.96
N GLU A 68 -7.76 -3.45 -5.56
CA GLU A 68 -8.89 -3.20 -6.46
C GLU A 68 -8.64 -1.98 -7.36
N SER A 69 -8.10 -0.88 -6.83
CA SER A 69 -7.80 0.33 -7.60
C SER A 69 -6.71 0.07 -8.64
N LEU A 70 -5.75 -0.82 -8.34
CA LEU A 70 -4.74 -1.34 -9.26
C LEU A 70 -5.30 -2.34 -10.28
N LYS A 71 -6.61 -2.61 -10.28
CA LYS A 71 -7.32 -3.51 -11.20
C LYS A 71 -6.80 -4.96 -11.19
N ILE A 72 -6.20 -5.38 -10.08
CA ILE A 72 -5.72 -6.76 -9.89
C ILE A 72 -6.95 -7.67 -9.64
N PRO A 73 -7.16 -8.70 -10.48
CA PRO A 73 -8.23 -9.69 -10.27
C PRO A 73 -8.14 -10.36 -8.92
N VAL A 74 -9.29 -10.72 -8.33
CA VAL A 74 -9.34 -11.41 -7.02
C VAL A 74 -8.47 -12.67 -7.00
N ALA A 75 -8.42 -13.42 -8.10
CA ALA A 75 -7.60 -14.63 -8.23
C ALA A 75 -6.08 -14.38 -8.12
N ASP A 76 -5.62 -13.16 -8.43
CA ASP A 76 -4.21 -12.77 -8.41
C ASP A 76 -3.83 -11.92 -7.19
N ARG A 77 -4.78 -11.61 -6.30
CA ARG A 77 -4.53 -10.90 -5.03
C ARG A 77 -3.74 -11.70 -3.99
N PRO A 78 -3.81 -13.04 -3.92
CA PRO A 78 -3.04 -13.81 -2.93
C PRO A 78 -1.52 -13.56 -3.04
N GLY A 79 -0.84 -13.47 -1.90
CA GLY A 79 0.58 -13.18 -1.78
C GLY A 79 0.94 -11.69 -1.64
N ALA A 80 -0.04 -10.78 -1.74
CA ALA A 80 0.17 -9.38 -1.38
C ALA A 80 0.40 -9.25 0.14
N ILE A 81 1.25 -8.31 0.55
CA ILE A 81 1.56 -8.09 1.98
C ILE A 81 1.26 -6.63 2.32
N VAL A 82 0.52 -6.40 3.40
CA VAL A 82 0.37 -5.08 4.00
C VAL A 82 1.23 -5.00 5.25
N HIS A 83 2.03 -3.94 5.35
CA HIS A 83 2.78 -3.56 6.55
C HIS A 83 2.15 -2.29 7.10
N PHE A 84 1.80 -2.33 8.38
CA PHE A 84 1.23 -1.20 9.10
C PHE A 84 2.06 -0.88 10.34
N ARG A 85 2.32 0.41 10.53
CA ARG A 85 2.96 0.99 11.71
C ARG A 85 2.31 2.35 11.99
N PRO A 86 1.83 2.60 13.22
CA PRO A 86 1.16 3.84 13.57
C PRO A 86 2.09 5.05 13.46
N GLU A 87 1.50 6.23 13.44
CA GLU A 87 2.26 7.49 13.46
C GLU A 87 3.04 7.69 14.76
N GLY A 88 4.08 8.52 14.68
CA GLY A 88 4.81 8.97 15.85
C GLY A 88 4.06 10.08 16.60
N PRO A 89 4.51 10.42 17.82
CA PRO A 89 3.89 11.49 18.60
C PRO A 89 3.86 12.83 17.85
N SER A 90 2.71 13.51 17.91
CA SER A 90 2.50 14.82 17.28
C SER A 90 3.25 15.95 17.98
N ALA A 91 3.50 15.83 19.29
CA ALA A 91 4.17 16.84 20.07
C ALA A 91 5.69 16.85 19.83
N LYS A 92 6.21 17.97 19.30
CA LYS A 92 7.65 18.23 19.15
C LYS A 92 8.43 18.28 20.48
N SER A 93 7.74 18.37 21.61
CA SER A 93 8.36 18.54 22.93
C SER A 93 9.11 17.28 23.43
N TYR A 94 8.85 16.12 22.85
CA TYR A 94 9.56 14.89 23.16
C TYR A 94 10.58 14.61 22.06
N LYS A 95 11.88 14.82 22.31
CA LYS A 95 12.98 14.47 21.38
C LYS A 95 13.19 12.95 21.20
N TYR A 96 12.36 12.13 21.81
CA TYR A 96 12.65 10.72 22.03
C TYR A 96 11.75 9.80 21.21
N ALA A 97 12.33 8.70 20.74
CA ALA A 97 11.58 7.63 20.09
C ALA A 97 10.58 7.01 21.08
N GLN A 98 9.39 6.69 20.60
CA GLN A 98 8.37 6.00 21.38
C GLN A 98 8.26 4.55 20.91
N ASN A 99 8.20 3.62 21.87
CA ASN A 99 7.89 2.23 21.60
C ASN A 99 6.45 2.08 21.13
N THR A 100 6.25 1.30 20.08
CA THR A 100 4.94 0.96 19.53
C THR A 100 4.95 -0.47 18.99
N ILE A 101 3.84 -0.89 18.39
CA ILE A 101 3.69 -2.17 17.70
C ILE A 101 3.53 -1.92 16.21
N GLU A 102 4.21 -2.72 15.41
CA GLU A 102 3.95 -2.86 13.98
C GLU A 102 3.37 -4.24 13.67
N MET A 103 2.73 -4.33 12.51
CA MET A 103 2.07 -5.56 12.07
C MET A 103 2.31 -5.81 10.59
N GLN A 104 2.25 -7.07 10.20
CA GLN A 104 2.15 -7.46 8.80
C GLN A 104 1.03 -8.47 8.62
N ALA A 105 0.26 -8.28 7.55
CA ALA A 105 -0.73 -9.24 7.11
C ALA A 105 -0.47 -9.62 5.65
N GLU A 106 -0.71 -10.89 5.34
CA GLU A 106 -0.61 -11.45 4.00
C GLU A 106 -2.00 -11.75 3.47
N ARG A 107 -2.25 -11.39 2.21
CA ARG A 107 -3.46 -11.77 1.51
C ARG A 107 -3.38 -13.24 1.13
N LYS A 108 -4.26 -14.07 1.70
CA LYS A 108 -4.49 -15.45 1.25
C LYS A 108 -5.63 -15.48 0.24
N ARG A 109 -6.05 -16.67 -0.21
CA ARG A 109 -7.21 -16.81 -1.10
C ARG A 109 -8.50 -16.27 -0.45
N ASP A 110 -8.72 -16.64 0.81
CA ASP A 110 -10.00 -16.43 1.51
C ASP A 110 -10.05 -15.15 2.36
N GLY A 111 -8.97 -14.37 2.40
CA GLY A 111 -8.93 -13.08 3.10
C GLY A 111 -7.53 -12.70 3.55
N TRP A 112 -7.46 -11.63 4.34
CA TRP A 112 -6.22 -11.20 4.97
C TRP A 112 -5.92 -12.01 6.22
N VAL A 113 -4.64 -12.36 6.41
CA VAL A 113 -4.17 -13.11 7.57
C VAL A 113 -2.98 -12.39 8.17
N MET A 114 -3.08 -12.01 9.44
CA MET A 114 -1.97 -11.43 10.18
C MET A 114 -0.89 -12.49 10.42
N THR A 115 0.32 -12.21 9.95
CA THR A 115 1.48 -13.12 10.02
C THR A 115 2.55 -12.61 10.96
N HIS A 116 2.57 -11.30 11.24
CA HIS A 116 3.54 -10.67 12.10
C HIS A 116 2.91 -9.60 12.99
N VAL A 117 3.34 -9.56 14.24
CA VAL A 117 3.09 -8.47 15.18
C VAL A 117 4.31 -8.31 16.07
N GLY A 118 4.92 -7.14 16.08
CA GLY A 118 6.24 -6.93 16.67
C GLY A 118 6.40 -5.55 17.30
N ARG A 119 7.33 -5.43 18.24
CA ARG A 119 7.69 -4.13 18.82
C ARG A 119 8.57 -3.36 17.86
N THR A 120 8.29 -2.07 17.71
CA THR A 120 9.12 -1.15 16.93
C THR A 120 9.18 0.21 17.60
N LEU A 121 9.96 1.11 17.01
CA LEU A 121 10.11 2.50 17.45
C LEU A 121 9.55 3.44 16.39
N VAL A 122 8.86 4.47 16.85
CA VAL A 122 8.44 5.61 16.02
C VAL A 122 9.00 6.90 16.59
N TYR A 123 9.46 7.77 15.70
CA TYR A 123 10.02 9.06 16.05
C TYR A 123 8.95 10.16 15.95
N PRO A 124 9.11 11.28 16.66
CA PRO A 124 8.17 12.40 16.58
C PRO A 124 7.93 12.85 15.14
N GLN A 125 6.68 13.18 14.82
CA GLN A 125 6.25 13.60 13.47
C GLN A 125 6.46 12.57 12.36
N GLN A 126 6.81 11.34 12.71
CA GLN A 126 6.91 10.27 11.74
C GLN A 126 5.48 9.91 11.28
N PRO A 127 5.19 9.95 9.98
CA PRO A 127 3.86 9.64 9.49
C PRO A 127 3.53 8.17 9.71
N GLU A 128 2.24 7.88 9.84
CA GLU A 128 1.73 6.52 9.74
C GLU A 128 2.27 5.86 8.45
N THR A 129 2.66 4.60 8.59
CA THR A 129 3.14 3.81 7.47
C THR A 129 2.17 2.69 7.21
N GLU A 130 1.39 2.80 6.12
CA GLU A 130 0.57 1.72 5.57
C GLU A 130 1.07 1.39 4.15
N ARG A 131 1.99 0.42 4.05
CA ARG A 131 2.62 0.02 2.78
C ARG A 131 2.07 -1.30 2.28
N LEU A 132 1.60 -1.30 1.04
CA LEU A 132 1.22 -2.50 0.31
C LEU A 132 2.39 -2.96 -0.57
N PHE A 133 2.85 -4.18 -0.34
CA PHE A 133 3.86 -4.85 -1.14
C PHE A 133 3.17 -5.84 -2.09
N LEU A 134 3.51 -5.71 -3.38
CA LEU A 134 3.01 -6.57 -4.44
C LEU A 134 4.07 -7.60 -4.84
N THR A 135 3.61 -8.78 -5.24
CA THR A 135 4.46 -9.75 -5.93
C THR A 135 4.84 -9.22 -7.32
N PRO A 136 5.93 -9.73 -7.95
CA PRO A 136 6.29 -9.35 -9.31
C PRO A 136 5.14 -9.54 -10.30
N LYS A 137 4.43 -10.67 -10.20
CA LYS A 137 3.25 -10.97 -11.03
C LYS A 137 2.15 -9.91 -10.87
N GLN A 138 1.84 -9.52 -9.63
CA GLN A 138 0.83 -8.50 -9.34
C GLN A 138 1.21 -7.12 -9.87
N ARG A 139 2.49 -6.75 -9.75
CA ARG A 139 3.03 -5.51 -10.32
C ARG A 139 2.84 -5.49 -11.84
N ASP A 140 3.17 -6.59 -12.52
CA ASP A 140 3.08 -6.67 -13.98
C ASP A 140 1.63 -6.55 -14.45
N ILE A 141 0.70 -7.24 -13.77
CA ILE A 141 -0.76 -7.11 -14.01
C ILE A 141 -1.22 -5.66 -13.79
N ALA A 142 -0.78 -5.02 -12.70
CA ALA A 142 -1.17 -3.65 -12.38
C ALA A 142 -0.66 -2.66 -13.42
N MET A 143 0.56 -2.84 -13.93
CA MET A 143 1.13 -2.02 -15.00
C MET A 143 0.37 -2.21 -16.32
N GLU A 144 0.13 -3.45 -16.73
CA GLU A 144 -0.57 -3.78 -17.97
C GLU A 144 -1.99 -3.18 -17.97
N ARG A 145 -2.75 -3.40 -16.90
CA ARG A 145 -4.12 -2.90 -16.77
C ARG A 145 -4.18 -1.39 -16.54
N GLY A 146 -3.22 -0.84 -15.81
CA GLY A 146 -3.08 0.61 -15.64
C GLY A 146 -2.86 1.31 -16.99
N MET A 147 -1.98 0.78 -17.83
CA MET A 147 -1.73 1.32 -19.17
C MET A 147 -2.96 1.22 -20.08
N MET A 148 -3.70 0.11 -20.05
CA MET A 148 -4.94 -0.02 -20.80
C MET A 148 -5.98 1.04 -20.41
N VAL A 149 -6.14 1.32 -19.11
CA VAL A 149 -7.05 2.37 -18.63
C VAL A 149 -6.61 3.75 -19.10
N LEU A 150 -5.30 4.03 -19.11
CA LEU A 150 -4.78 5.31 -19.61
C LEU A 150 -5.03 5.48 -21.11
N GLN A 151 -4.76 4.45 -21.91
CA GLN A 151 -5.00 4.49 -23.37
C GLN A 151 -6.49 4.64 -23.72
N GLN A 152 -7.39 4.08 -22.91
CA GLN A 152 -8.84 4.24 -23.11
C GLN A 152 -9.34 5.63 -22.72
N LYS A 153 -8.75 6.26 -21.69
CA LYS A 153 -9.22 7.54 -21.14
C LYS A 153 -8.58 8.77 -21.77
N PHE A 154 -7.40 8.62 -22.36
CA PHE A 154 -6.62 9.74 -22.86
C PHE A 154 -6.18 9.48 -24.31
N SER A 155 -6.55 10.40 -25.20
CA SER A 155 -5.99 10.43 -26.55
C SER A 155 -4.56 10.98 -26.48
N VAL A 156 -3.61 10.23 -27.02
CA VAL A 156 -2.22 10.69 -27.15
C VAL A 156 -2.19 11.84 -28.15
N GLN A 157 -1.81 13.05 -27.71
CA GLN A 157 -1.46 14.12 -28.64
C GLN A 157 -0.07 13.82 -29.19
N GLU A 158 0.00 13.56 -30.49
CA GLU A 158 1.27 13.60 -31.19
C GLU A 158 1.83 15.03 -31.13
N PRO A 159 3.15 15.20 -30.91
CA PRO A 159 3.75 16.52 -30.94
C PRO A 159 3.45 17.16 -32.30
N ARG A 160 2.81 18.33 -32.27
CA ARG A 160 2.53 19.11 -33.47
C ARG A 160 3.85 19.29 -34.22
N GLN A 161 3.96 18.67 -35.40
CA GLN A 161 5.13 18.89 -36.24
C GLN A 161 5.26 20.40 -36.50
N PRO A 162 6.45 21.00 -36.29
CA PRO A 162 6.65 22.38 -36.66
C PRO A 162 6.34 22.52 -38.14
N LYS A 163 5.50 23.50 -38.49
CA LYS A 163 5.14 23.78 -39.89
C LYS A 163 6.45 23.83 -40.70
N PRO A 164 6.55 23.15 -41.85
CA PRO A 164 7.74 23.25 -42.69
C PRO A 164 8.00 24.74 -42.95
N GLN A 165 9.16 25.23 -42.52
CA GLN A 165 9.60 26.58 -42.85
C GLN A 165 9.61 26.68 -44.37
N ALA A 166 8.80 27.60 -44.91
CA ALA A 166 8.87 27.94 -46.31
C ALA A 166 10.32 28.34 -46.61
N GLN A 167 11.03 27.50 -47.35
CA GLN A 167 12.34 27.86 -47.87
C GLN A 167 12.13 29.10 -48.73
N ARG A 168 12.66 30.25 -48.30
CA ARG A 168 12.73 31.43 -49.16
C ARG A 168 13.52 31.01 -50.40
N ALA A 169 12.89 31.15 -51.57
CA ALA A 169 13.56 31.00 -52.85
C ALA A 169 14.82 31.90 -52.86
N PRO A 170 15.95 31.44 -53.39
CA PRO A 170 17.13 32.29 -53.53
C PRO A 170 16.77 33.48 -54.40
N GLU A 171 17.00 34.69 -53.87
CA GLU A 171 16.87 35.93 -54.61
C GLU A 171 17.71 35.83 -55.89
N GLN A 172 17.05 35.94 -57.04
CA GLN A 172 17.72 36.03 -58.32
C GLN A 172 18.55 37.31 -58.32
N GLY A 173 19.87 37.15 -58.23
CA GLY A 173 20.83 38.24 -58.34
C GLY A 173 20.59 39.00 -59.64
N VAL A 174 20.24 40.28 -59.51
CA VAL A 174 20.17 41.24 -60.60
C VAL A 174 21.60 41.40 -61.15
N GLY A 175 21.82 40.89 -62.36
CA GLY A 175 23.05 41.13 -63.11
C GLY A 175 23.17 42.61 -63.44
N ILE A 176 24.23 43.24 -62.95
CA ILE A 176 24.66 44.57 -63.36
C ILE A 176 25.30 44.42 -64.75
N GLY A 177 24.66 44.99 -65.77
CA GLY A 177 25.21 45.16 -67.11
C GLY A 177 26.36 46.18 -67.14
N GLY A 178 27.29 45.96 -68.07
CA GLY A 178 28.47 46.79 -68.30
C GLY A 178 28.23 48.05 -69.10
#